data_AF-A0A831UHS5-F1
#
_entry.id   AF-A0A831UHS5-F1
#
_cell.length_a   1.000
_cell.length_b   1.000
_cell.length_c   1.000
_cell.angle_alpha   90.00
_cell.angle_beta   90.00
_cell.angle_gamma   90.00
#
_symmetry.space_group_name_H-M   'P 1'
#
loop_
_entity.id
_entity.type
_entity.pdbx_description
1 polymer ?
#
loop_
_entity_poly.entity_id
_entity_poly.type
_entity_poly.pdbx_seq_one_letter_code
_entity_poly.pdbx_strand_id
1 'polypeptide(L)'
;MRTLIVCVVLATLMGVACAQSGGGYDLSWWTIDGGGVTFATGGTFNLGGTVGQPDASNALTGGTYSLTGGFWFTPACIPTNGDVDGSGCVDDADLLMVLFAFGATGTNPADVNCDANVDDADLLIVLFNFGSGC
;
A
#
# COMPACT_ATOMS: atom_id res chain seq x y z
N MET A 1 4.23 -72.12 26.77
CA MET A 1 4.49 -71.05 27.78
C MET A 1 5.33 -69.91 27.21
N ARG A 2 6.47 -70.15 26.56
CA ARG A 2 7.36 -69.09 26.02
C ARG A 2 6.71 -68.18 24.97
N THR A 3 5.92 -68.74 24.06
CA THR A 3 5.17 -67.99 23.02
C THR A 3 4.01 -67.16 23.58
N LEU A 4 3.36 -67.62 24.63
CA LEU A 4 2.27 -66.91 25.31
C LEU A 4 2.77 -65.64 26.01
N ILE A 5 3.96 -65.71 26.62
CA ILE A 5 4.61 -64.56 27.26
C ILE A 5 4.97 -63.48 26.23
N VAL A 6 5.47 -63.89 25.05
CA VAL A 6 5.80 -62.95 23.97
C VAL A 6 4.56 -62.24 23.44
N CYS A 7 3.43 -62.95 23.26
CA CYS A 7 2.18 -62.34 22.83
C CYS A 7 1.61 -61.36 23.86
N VAL A 8 1.71 -61.67 25.15
CA VAL A 8 1.25 -60.78 26.24
C VAL A 8 2.12 -59.52 26.31
N VAL A 9 3.45 -59.67 26.20
CA VAL A 9 4.39 -58.53 26.20
C VAL A 9 4.14 -57.62 24.98
N LEU A 10 3.97 -58.20 23.78
CA LEU A 10 3.64 -57.42 22.58
C LEU A 10 2.30 -56.68 22.72
N ALA A 11 1.27 -57.32 23.28
CA ALA A 11 -0.04 -56.71 23.47
C ALA A 11 0.00 -55.55 24.48
N THR A 12 0.84 -55.64 25.53
CA THR A 12 1.00 -54.54 26.49
C THR A 12 1.80 -53.35 25.95
N LEU A 13 2.65 -53.54 24.94
CA LEU A 13 3.45 -52.48 24.31
C LEU A 13 2.69 -51.64 23.27
N MET A 14 1.51 -52.10 22.82
CA MET A 14 0.69 -51.40 21.81
C MET A 14 -0.30 -50.37 22.40
N GLY A 15 -0.34 -50.20 23.74
CA GLY A 15 -1.43 -49.51 24.43
C GLY A 15 -1.28 -48.00 24.67
N VAL A 16 -0.19 -47.33 24.29
CA VAL A 16 0.02 -45.90 24.65
C VAL A 16 0.64 -45.07 23.53
N ALA A 17 0.08 -45.15 22.33
CA ALA A 17 0.20 -44.08 21.35
C ALA A 17 -1.05 -43.21 21.43
N CYS A 18 -1.19 -42.44 22.51
CA CYS A 18 -2.20 -41.38 22.53
C CYS A 18 -1.82 -40.37 21.45
N ALA A 19 -2.67 -40.16 20.44
CA ALA A 19 -2.51 -39.01 19.56
C ALA A 19 -2.51 -37.76 20.43
N GLN A 20 -1.60 -36.81 20.17
CA GLN A 20 -1.53 -35.56 20.91
C GLN A 20 -2.84 -34.76 20.70
N SER A 21 -3.80 -34.92 21.61
CA SER A 21 -5.06 -34.18 21.59
C SER A 21 -5.05 -33.17 22.75
N GLY A 22 -4.26 -32.10 22.62
CA GLY A 22 -4.21 -31.12 23.72
C GLY A 22 -3.13 -30.04 23.69
N GLY A 23 -2.53 -29.73 22.55
CA GLY A 23 -1.89 -28.42 22.40
C GLY A 23 -2.96 -27.43 21.95
N GLY A 24 -3.17 -26.34 22.69
CA GLY A 24 -4.00 -25.24 22.16
C GLY A 24 -3.40 -24.79 20.83
N TYR A 25 -4.22 -24.70 19.78
CA TYR A 25 -3.77 -24.11 18.53
C TYR A 25 -3.42 -22.65 18.81
N ASP A 26 -2.15 -22.30 18.74
CA ASP A 26 -1.74 -20.90 18.71
C ASP A 26 -2.03 -20.39 17.30
N LEU A 27 -3.19 -19.73 17.16
CA LEU A 27 -3.60 -19.01 15.96
C LEU A 27 -3.23 -17.52 16.09
N SER A 28 -2.06 -17.20 16.64
CA SER A 28 -1.56 -15.84 16.60
C SER A 28 -1.44 -15.41 15.13
N TRP A 29 -2.37 -14.55 14.70
CA TRP A 29 -2.37 -13.94 13.38
C TRP A 29 -1.47 -12.71 13.42
N TRP A 30 -0.63 -12.58 12.40
CA TRP A 30 0.18 -11.41 12.15
C TRP A 30 -0.07 -10.96 10.71
N THR A 31 -0.30 -9.66 10.51
CA THR A 31 -0.28 -9.07 9.17
C THR A 31 1.15 -8.64 8.85
N ILE A 32 1.61 -8.90 7.63
CA ILE A 32 2.81 -8.24 7.08
C ILE A 32 2.29 -6.96 6.39
N ASP A 33 2.23 -5.88 7.17
CA ASP A 33 1.76 -4.55 6.74
C ASP A 33 2.78 -3.78 5.88
N GLY A 34 3.84 -4.46 5.44
CA GLY A 34 4.88 -3.92 4.58
C GLY A 34 6.27 -4.43 4.96
N GLY A 35 7.10 -4.71 3.93
CA GLY A 35 8.49 -5.11 4.12
C GLY A 35 9.22 -5.44 2.81
N GLY A 36 10.51 -5.12 2.80
CA GLY A 36 11.53 -5.58 1.84
C GLY A 36 11.65 -4.77 0.56
N VAL A 37 12.82 -4.16 0.32
CA VAL A 37 13.29 -3.88 -1.04
C VAL A 37 14.21 -5.03 -1.47
N THR A 38 13.73 -5.90 -2.34
CA THR A 38 14.59 -6.93 -2.95
C THR A 38 14.94 -6.46 -4.34
N PHE A 39 16.15 -5.96 -4.54
CA PHE A 39 16.64 -5.55 -5.86
C PHE A 39 17.41 -6.70 -6.50
N ALA A 40 16.94 -7.15 -7.66
CA ALA A 40 17.71 -7.97 -8.58
C ALA A 40 18.33 -7.05 -9.64
N THR A 41 19.66 -7.01 -9.69
CA THR A 41 20.42 -6.28 -10.71
C THR A 41 20.97 -7.24 -11.75
N GLY A 42 20.81 -6.94 -13.04
CA GLY A 42 21.35 -7.71 -14.15
C GLY A 42 21.58 -6.84 -15.39
N GLY A 43 22.85 -6.58 -15.73
CA GLY A 43 23.20 -5.66 -16.80
C GLY A 43 22.75 -4.22 -16.48
N THR A 44 22.08 -3.57 -17.44
CA THR A 44 21.48 -2.22 -17.28
C THR A 44 20.13 -2.23 -16.55
N PHE A 45 19.63 -3.39 -16.13
CA PHE A 45 18.31 -3.51 -15.52
C PHE A 45 18.39 -3.68 -14.01
N ASN A 46 17.46 -3.01 -13.33
CA ASN A 46 17.21 -3.16 -11.91
C ASN A 46 15.73 -3.54 -11.72
N LEU A 47 15.47 -4.61 -10.99
CA LEU A 47 14.12 -5.10 -10.70
C LEU A 47 13.93 -5.14 -9.18
N GLY A 48 13.05 -4.28 -8.66
CA GLY A 48 12.66 -4.28 -7.26
C GLY A 48 11.38 -5.09 -7.04
N GLY A 49 11.32 -5.88 -5.97
CA GLY A 49 10.10 -6.53 -5.49
C GLY A 49 9.90 -6.29 -4.00
N THR A 50 8.66 -6.05 -3.60
CA THR A 50 8.18 -5.94 -2.21
C THR A 50 7.12 -7.04 -1.98
N VAL A 51 6.89 -7.47 -0.74
CA VAL A 51 5.79 -8.39 -0.38
C VAL A 51 5.00 -7.77 0.77
N GLY A 52 3.68 -7.62 0.62
CA GLY A 52 2.79 -7.08 1.66
C GLY A 52 1.33 -7.31 1.35
N GLN A 53 0.45 -7.21 2.34
CA GLN A 53 -1.00 -7.19 2.10
C GLN A 53 -1.41 -5.85 1.45
N PRO A 54 -2.34 -5.84 0.48
CA PRO A 54 -2.92 -4.61 -0.06
C PRO A 54 -3.93 -3.99 0.93
N ASP A 55 -3.64 -3.99 2.23
CA ASP A 55 -4.48 -3.34 3.26
C ASP A 55 -4.31 -1.80 3.24
N ALA A 56 -4.17 -1.26 2.02
CA ALA A 56 -3.96 0.13 1.68
C ALA A 56 -5.31 0.80 1.44
N SER A 57 -5.63 1.84 2.21
CA SER A 57 -6.77 2.71 1.97
C SER A 57 -6.36 4.18 2.09
N ASN A 58 -7.34 5.10 2.01
CA ASN A 58 -7.16 6.54 2.15
C ASN A 58 -6.26 6.91 3.36
N ALA A 59 -5.63 8.08 3.27
CA ALA A 59 -4.76 8.60 4.32
C ALA A 59 -5.43 8.53 5.71
N LEU A 60 -4.78 7.81 6.64
CA LEU A 60 -5.17 7.82 8.04
C LEU A 60 -4.68 9.14 8.64
N THR A 61 -5.60 9.98 9.10
CA THR A 61 -5.27 11.29 9.69
C THR A 61 -5.45 11.27 11.20
N GLY A 62 -4.53 11.91 11.92
CA GLY A 62 -4.55 12.02 13.37
C GLY A 62 -3.75 13.23 13.86
N GLY A 63 -4.43 14.29 14.30
CA GLY A 63 -3.79 15.56 14.65
C GLY A 63 -3.12 16.20 13.43
N THR A 64 -1.84 16.54 13.55
CA THR A 64 -1.02 17.08 12.44
C THR A 64 -0.36 16.02 11.58
N TYR A 65 -0.63 14.73 11.83
CA TYR A 65 0.02 13.62 11.14
C TYR A 65 -0.93 12.92 10.18
N SER A 66 -0.38 12.52 9.04
CA SER A 66 -1.04 11.70 8.03
C SER A 66 -0.16 10.50 7.74
N LEU A 67 -0.74 9.30 7.77
CA LEU A 67 -0.07 8.05 7.44
C LEU A 67 -0.93 7.30 6.43
N THR A 68 -0.37 7.07 5.24
CA THR A 68 -0.98 6.15 4.29
C THR A 68 -0.19 4.84 4.29
N GLY A 69 -0.80 3.79 4.83
CA GLY A 69 -0.28 2.44 4.74
C GLY A 69 -0.61 1.83 3.38
N GLY A 70 0.19 0.87 2.91
CA GLY A 70 -0.14 0.14 1.70
C GLY A 70 1.03 -0.40 0.88
N PHE A 71 0.75 -1.46 0.13
CA PHE A 71 1.62 -2.02 -0.89
C PHE A 71 1.57 -1.14 -2.17
N TRP A 72 2.63 -0.37 -2.44
CA TRP A 72 2.70 0.55 -3.60
C TRP A 72 1.52 1.52 -3.71
N PHE A 73 1.12 2.14 -2.59
CA PHE A 73 0.08 3.17 -2.63
C PHE A 73 0.47 4.28 -3.62
N THR A 74 -0.31 4.38 -4.70
CA THR A 74 -0.35 5.56 -5.55
C THR A 74 -1.50 6.43 -5.06
N PRO A 75 -1.25 7.60 -4.47
CA PRO A 75 -2.33 8.50 -4.14
C PRO A 75 -3.18 8.80 -5.36
N ALA A 76 -4.51 8.88 -5.16
CA ALA A 76 -5.44 9.22 -6.23
C ALA A 76 -5.14 10.60 -6.84
N CYS A 77 -4.50 11.47 -6.07
CA CYS A 77 -4.04 12.80 -6.46
C CYS A 77 -2.88 13.22 -5.54
N ILE A 78 -1.92 13.97 -6.07
CA ILE A 78 -0.85 14.63 -5.30
C ILE A 78 -1.01 16.13 -5.50
N PRO A 79 -1.09 16.95 -4.45
CA PRO A 79 -1.18 18.38 -4.62
C PRO A 79 0.04 18.91 -5.39
N THR A 80 -0.20 19.59 -6.50
CA THR A 80 0.87 19.97 -7.43
C THR A 80 1.39 21.38 -7.21
N ASN A 81 0.78 22.15 -6.30
CA ASN A 81 1.05 23.58 -6.12
C ASN A 81 0.92 24.38 -7.43
N GLY A 82 0.07 23.92 -8.34
CA GLY A 82 -0.19 24.57 -9.63
C GLY A 82 0.62 24.05 -10.81
N ASP A 83 1.60 23.14 -10.61
CA ASP A 83 2.33 22.46 -11.70
C ASP A 83 1.55 21.20 -12.13
N VAL A 84 0.51 21.42 -12.92
CA VAL A 84 -0.49 20.42 -13.31
C VAL A 84 0.12 19.34 -14.20
N ASP A 85 1.04 19.71 -15.09
CA ASP A 85 1.68 18.78 -16.03
C ASP A 85 2.97 18.14 -15.51
N GLY A 86 3.48 18.60 -14.35
CA GLY A 86 4.67 18.07 -13.69
C GLY A 86 5.97 18.46 -14.39
N SER A 87 5.97 19.55 -15.16
CA SER A 87 7.14 20.08 -15.85
C SER A 87 8.15 20.74 -14.91
N GLY A 88 7.74 21.07 -13.69
CA GLY A 88 8.52 21.80 -12.71
C GLY A 88 8.38 23.33 -12.83
N CYS A 89 7.53 23.81 -13.73
CA CYS A 89 7.16 25.21 -13.90
C CYS A 89 5.66 25.37 -13.69
N VAL A 90 5.22 26.53 -13.22
CA VAL A 90 3.80 26.89 -13.19
C VAL A 90 3.55 27.96 -14.24
N ASP A 91 2.96 27.61 -15.36
CA ASP A 91 2.77 28.51 -16.49
C ASP A 91 1.38 28.41 -17.15
N ASP A 92 1.24 28.94 -18.36
CA ASP A 92 -0.04 28.97 -19.06
C ASP A 92 -0.50 27.57 -19.51
N ALA A 93 0.40 26.59 -19.63
CA ALA A 93 0.02 25.20 -19.88
C ALA A 93 -0.81 24.64 -18.70
N ASP A 94 -0.34 24.89 -17.47
CA ASP A 94 -1.04 24.48 -16.25
C ASP A 94 -2.39 25.17 -16.11
N LEU A 95 -2.40 26.48 -16.37
CA LEU A 95 -3.62 27.29 -16.31
C LEU A 95 -4.66 26.77 -17.31
N LEU A 96 -4.25 26.47 -18.55
CA LEU A 96 -5.16 25.94 -19.56
C LEU A 96 -5.67 24.54 -19.20
N MET A 97 -4.87 23.70 -18.56
CA MET A 97 -5.33 22.40 -18.08
C MET A 97 -6.45 22.53 -17.05
N VAL A 98 -6.32 23.44 -16.08
CA VAL A 98 -7.39 23.71 -15.11
C VAL A 98 -8.64 24.26 -15.79
N LEU A 99 -8.48 25.24 -16.68
CA LEU A 99 -9.62 25.84 -17.38
C LEU A 99 -10.37 24.87 -18.30
N PHE A 100 -9.68 23.92 -18.94
CA PHE A 100 -10.32 22.90 -19.77
C PHE A 100 -11.02 21.81 -18.96
N ALA A 101 -10.59 21.60 -17.71
CA ALA A 101 -11.17 20.62 -16.80
C ALA A 101 -12.16 21.24 -15.79
N PHE A 102 -12.41 22.55 -15.84
CA PHE A 102 -13.20 23.26 -14.84
C PHE A 102 -14.61 22.66 -14.68
N GLY A 103 -14.97 22.33 -13.44
CA GLY A 103 -16.20 21.64 -13.06
C GLY A 103 -16.14 20.11 -13.16
N ALA A 104 -14.99 19.51 -13.51
CA ALA A 104 -14.80 18.07 -13.43
C ALA A 104 -14.74 17.58 -11.98
N THR A 105 -15.06 16.30 -11.77
CA THR A 105 -15.06 15.66 -10.45
C THR A 105 -14.35 14.32 -10.51
N GLY A 106 -13.82 13.86 -9.38
CA GLY A 106 -13.04 12.62 -9.27
C GLY A 106 -11.58 12.82 -9.66
N THR A 107 -10.88 11.75 -9.99
CA THR A 107 -9.44 11.82 -10.30
C THR A 107 -9.19 12.66 -11.56
N ASN A 108 -8.57 13.82 -11.39
CA ASN A 108 -8.21 14.72 -12.47
C ASN A 108 -6.86 15.38 -12.15
N PRO A 109 -5.89 15.43 -13.08
CA PRO A 109 -4.64 16.17 -12.86
C PRO A 109 -4.86 17.64 -12.51
N ALA A 110 -5.93 18.26 -13.03
CA ALA A 110 -6.30 19.65 -12.77
C ALA A 110 -6.87 19.92 -11.37
N ASP A 111 -7.19 18.87 -10.61
CA ASP A 111 -7.50 18.98 -9.18
C ASP A 111 -6.16 19.08 -8.43
N VAL A 112 -5.63 20.30 -8.34
CA VAL A 112 -4.28 20.58 -7.82
C VAL A 112 -4.24 20.62 -6.30
N ASN A 113 -5.41 20.63 -5.64
CA ASN A 113 -5.54 20.63 -4.19
C ASN A 113 -6.01 19.27 -3.63
N CYS A 114 -6.40 18.33 -4.51
CA CYS A 114 -6.90 17.00 -4.22
C CYS A 114 -8.21 16.94 -3.42
N ASP A 115 -9.14 17.87 -3.65
CA ASP A 115 -10.46 17.88 -3.02
C ASP A 115 -11.55 17.15 -3.82
N ALA A 116 -11.15 16.52 -4.93
CA ALA A 116 -11.95 15.76 -5.88
C ALA A 116 -12.88 16.58 -6.77
N ASN A 117 -12.76 17.91 -6.77
CA ASN A 117 -13.38 18.79 -7.74
C ASN A 117 -12.31 19.61 -8.45
N VAL A 118 -12.58 20.02 -9.68
CA VAL A 118 -11.77 21.03 -10.37
C VAL A 118 -12.55 22.33 -10.34
N ASP A 119 -12.19 23.25 -9.46
CA ASP A 119 -12.96 24.48 -9.25
C ASP A 119 -12.08 25.74 -9.13
N ASP A 120 -12.64 26.81 -8.57
CA ASP A 120 -11.94 28.07 -8.41
C ASP A 120 -10.78 27.99 -7.42
N ALA A 121 -10.78 27.05 -6.48
CA ALA A 121 -9.66 26.80 -5.60
C ALA A 121 -8.43 26.31 -6.38
N ASP A 122 -8.61 25.38 -7.33
CA ASP A 122 -7.54 24.90 -8.19
C ASP A 122 -6.98 25.99 -9.09
N LEU A 123 -7.89 26.76 -9.69
CA LEU A 123 -7.54 27.89 -10.54
C LEU A 123 -6.74 28.95 -9.76
N LEU A 124 -7.16 29.27 -8.54
CA LEU A 124 -6.45 30.25 -7.72
C LEU A 124 -5.07 29.76 -7.29
N ILE A 125 -4.89 28.45 -7.07
CA ILE A 125 -3.57 27.89 -6.77
C ILE A 125 -2.60 28.06 -7.95
N VAL A 126 -3.05 27.76 -9.18
CA VAL A 126 -2.22 28.02 -10.38
C VAL A 126 -1.90 29.50 -10.51
N LEU A 127 -2.88 30.38 -10.33
CA LEU A 127 -2.68 31.83 -10.48
C LEU A 127 -1.77 32.44 -9.39
N PHE A 128 -1.82 31.95 -8.15
CA PHE A 128 -0.96 32.42 -7.08
C PHE A 128 0.49 31.93 -7.21
N ASN A 129 0.69 30.78 -7.84
CA ASN A 129 2.02 30.22 -8.10
C ASN A 129 2.52 30.51 -9.52
N PHE A 130 1.79 31.27 -10.33
CA PHE A 130 2.11 31.51 -11.73
C PHE A 130 3.50 32.13 -11.90
N GLY A 131 4.33 31.51 -12.75
CA GLY A 131 5.72 31.86 -12.97
C GLY A 131 6.71 31.32 -11.93
N SER A 132 6.29 30.40 -11.05
CA SER A 132 7.20 29.71 -10.13
C SER A 132 7.81 28.45 -10.77
N GLY A 133 8.96 27.98 -10.24
CA GLY A 133 9.65 26.79 -10.77
C GLY A 133 10.52 27.08 -12.02
N CYS A 134 10.39 28.29 -12.54
CA CYS A 134 11.21 28.95 -13.54
C CYS A 134 11.78 30.27 -12.92
#